data_AF-A0AB34KDW6-F1
#
_entry.id   AF-A0AB34KDW6-F1
#
_cell.length_a   1.000
_cell.length_b   1.000
_cell.length_c   1.000
_cell.angle_alpha   90.00
_cell.angle_beta   90.00
_cell.angle_gamma   90.00
#
_symmetry.space_group_name_H-M   'P 1'
#
loop_
_entity.id
_entity.type
_entity.pdbx_description
1 polymer ?
#
loop_
_entity_poly.entity_id
_entity_poly.type
_entity_poly.pdbx_seq_one_letter_code
_entity_poly.pdbx_strand_id
1 'polypeptide(L)'
;MVNLALVLVLALSLSPCVVSGQRASSWHRPNDKSLSSTDLDAYHCGRECKQNFLKGIQTDRAGFGDFSFDADFCRTADSFTESSEPGDVLKVQSYINDTTSWNLPGGATLYRVQYVSVGLDTKKVPATAFVILPFAKRPDNEPFPIVAYAHGTIGTFYGCAPSSSYNLYDYDTWRPLYLAGYAVVATDYAGLGNNYASHHYLASTLAAGDIYYSVIAAKKAFGSILGNKWASTGHSQGGGAVWALVESEYVTSSAPRSQEHALEFVGGVSISPAPRFADIVKTFAQQNQTTTLCAYAPFSYQRCAQSIFYLIT
;
A
#
# COMPACT_ATOMS: atom_id res chain seq x y z
N MET A 1 20.16 30.71 -9.45
CA MET A 1 19.08 31.19 -8.58
C MET A 1 17.90 30.27 -8.80
N VAL A 2 17.55 29.45 -7.80
CA VAL A 2 16.42 28.52 -7.88
C VAL A 2 15.17 29.33 -8.15
N ASN A 3 14.47 29.03 -9.25
CA ASN A 3 13.24 29.75 -9.58
C ASN A 3 12.21 29.39 -8.52
N LEU A 4 12.05 30.27 -7.53
CA LEU A 4 11.14 30.12 -6.39
C LEU A 4 9.73 29.74 -6.88
N ALA A 5 9.36 30.19 -8.08
CA ALA A 5 8.14 29.85 -8.78
C ALA A 5 7.94 28.35 -9.05
N LEU A 6 8.98 27.55 -9.31
CA LEU A 6 8.81 26.11 -9.61
C LEU A 6 8.61 25.27 -8.35
N VAL A 7 9.29 25.63 -7.25
CA VAL A 7 9.04 25.06 -5.92
C VAL A 7 7.68 25.52 -5.40
N LEU A 8 7.29 26.77 -5.66
CA LEU A 8 5.94 27.27 -5.39
C LEU A 8 4.91 26.55 -6.25
N VAL A 9 5.16 26.23 -7.53
CA VAL A 9 4.20 25.52 -8.39
C VAL A 9 4.03 24.07 -7.94
N LEU A 10 5.09 23.38 -7.51
CA LEU A 10 4.98 22.05 -6.90
C LEU A 10 4.29 22.10 -5.52
N ALA A 11 4.57 23.10 -4.69
CA ALA A 11 3.92 23.25 -3.37
C ALA A 11 2.47 23.76 -3.46
N LEU A 12 2.17 24.67 -4.39
CA LEU A 12 0.86 25.26 -4.64
C LEU A 12 -0.02 24.41 -5.54
N SER A 13 0.53 23.52 -6.37
CA SER A 13 -0.28 22.46 -7.02
C SER A 13 -0.68 21.38 -6.01
N LEU A 14 0.06 21.23 -4.91
CA LEU A 14 -0.30 20.36 -3.79
C LEU A 14 -1.22 21.03 -2.75
N SER A 15 -1.37 22.36 -2.77
CA SER A 15 -2.10 23.12 -1.73
C SER A 15 -3.64 23.15 -1.87
N PRO A 16 -4.28 23.27 -3.04
CA PRO A 16 -5.75 23.35 -3.11
C PRO A 16 -6.46 22.00 -2.86
N CYS A 17 -5.75 20.86 -2.94
CA CYS A 17 -6.28 19.57 -2.47
C CYS A 17 -6.31 19.44 -0.95
N VAL A 18 -5.58 20.29 -0.22
CA VAL A 18 -5.67 20.33 1.26
C VAL A 18 -6.93 21.09 1.71
N VAL A 19 -7.54 21.90 0.83
CA VAL A 19 -8.62 22.83 1.20
C VAL A 19 -10.00 22.40 0.69
N SER A 20 -10.11 21.56 -0.35
CA SER A 20 -11.40 21.00 -0.76
C SER A 20 -11.69 19.67 -0.05
N GLY A 21 -12.16 19.79 1.20
CA GLY A 21 -12.60 18.70 2.06
C GLY A 21 -13.85 17.94 1.59
N GLN A 22 -13.97 17.60 0.30
CA GLN A 22 -14.89 16.55 -0.11
C GLN A 22 -14.22 15.21 0.15
N ARG A 23 -14.42 14.68 1.37
CA ARG A 23 -14.28 13.23 1.62
C ARG A 23 -15.01 12.53 0.48
N ALA A 24 -14.31 11.71 -0.29
CA ALA A 24 -14.94 10.85 -1.27
C ALA A 24 -15.96 9.96 -0.53
N SER A 25 -17.23 10.33 -0.61
CA SER A 25 -18.36 9.65 0.04
C SER A 25 -18.70 8.31 -0.64
N SER A 26 -18.05 8.03 -1.76
CA SER A 26 -18.30 6.87 -2.60
C SER A 26 -17.17 5.86 -2.41
N TRP A 27 -17.43 4.72 -1.74
CA TRP A 27 -16.53 3.57 -1.59
C TRP A 27 -16.20 2.91 -2.93
N HIS A 28 -15.26 3.46 -3.68
CA HIS A 28 -14.93 3.01 -5.03
C HIS A 28 -13.42 2.98 -5.23
N ARG A 29 -12.94 2.01 -6.02
CA ARG A 29 -11.59 2.08 -6.58
C ARG A 29 -11.54 3.11 -7.70
N PRO A 30 -10.36 3.62 -8.04
CA PRO A 30 -10.24 4.59 -9.13
C PRO A 30 -10.76 4.09 -10.48
N ASN A 31 -10.67 2.78 -10.77
CA ASN A 31 -11.17 2.17 -12.01
C ASN A 31 -12.68 1.91 -12.04
N ASP A 32 -13.35 1.99 -10.89
CA ASP A 32 -14.81 1.82 -10.80
C ASP A 32 -15.55 3.10 -11.23
N LYS A 33 -14.86 4.24 -11.33
CA LYS A 33 -15.43 5.50 -11.84
C LYS A 33 -15.51 5.49 -13.37
N SER A 34 -16.65 5.08 -13.91
CA SER A 34 -16.98 5.24 -15.33
C SER A 34 -17.43 6.68 -15.61
N LEU A 35 -16.50 7.59 -15.88
CA LEU A 35 -16.84 8.95 -16.35
C LEU A 35 -17.15 8.93 -17.84
N SER A 36 -18.31 9.46 -18.23
CA SER A 36 -18.66 9.69 -19.62
C SER A 36 -17.85 10.85 -20.21
N SER A 37 -17.85 11.00 -21.55
CA SER A 37 -17.25 12.18 -22.17
C SER A 37 -17.86 13.48 -21.64
N THR A 38 -19.15 13.49 -21.33
CA THR A 38 -19.87 14.65 -20.78
C THR A 38 -19.43 14.96 -19.36
N ASP A 39 -19.17 13.95 -18.53
CA ASP A 39 -18.62 14.15 -17.18
C ASP A 39 -17.21 14.73 -17.27
N LEU A 40 -16.39 14.22 -18.19
CA LEU A 40 -15.03 14.74 -18.43
C LEU A 40 -15.06 16.19 -18.96
N ASP A 41 -16.03 16.52 -19.82
CA ASP A 41 -16.25 17.89 -20.28
C ASP A 41 -16.57 18.86 -19.13
N ALA A 42 -17.36 18.41 -18.15
CA ALA A 42 -17.66 19.20 -16.95
C ALA A 42 -16.43 19.48 -16.08
N TYR A 43 -15.37 18.67 -16.21
CA TYR A 43 -14.05 18.90 -15.61
C TYR A 43 -13.08 19.66 -16.52
N HIS A 44 -13.56 20.26 -17.61
CA HIS A 44 -12.74 20.97 -18.61
C HIS A 44 -11.68 20.07 -19.28
N CYS A 45 -11.93 18.76 -19.37
CA CYS A 45 -11.01 17.79 -19.95
C CYS A 45 -11.02 17.88 -21.50
N GLY A 46 -9.96 18.44 -22.09
CA GLY A 46 -9.78 18.51 -23.54
C GLY A 46 -9.58 17.14 -24.22
N ARG A 47 -9.33 17.14 -25.55
CA ARG A 47 -9.18 15.89 -26.34
C ARG A 47 -8.10 14.95 -25.78
N GLU A 48 -6.92 15.48 -25.52
CA GLU A 48 -5.79 14.68 -25.00
C GLU A 48 -6.09 14.16 -23.59
N CYS A 49 -6.72 14.97 -22.75
CA CYS A 49 -7.14 14.58 -21.41
C CYS A 49 -8.08 13.37 -21.45
N LYS A 50 -9.10 13.41 -22.32
CA LYS A 50 -10.04 12.30 -22.49
C LYS A 50 -9.35 11.03 -23.01
N GLN A 51 -8.42 11.17 -23.95
CA GLN A 51 -7.65 10.02 -24.45
C GLN A 51 -6.78 9.40 -23.35
N ASN A 52 -6.09 10.24 -22.57
CA ASN A 52 -5.27 9.80 -21.45
C ASN A 52 -6.12 9.17 -20.35
N PHE A 53 -7.30 9.72 -20.06
CA PHE A 53 -8.27 9.15 -19.12
C PHE A 53 -8.69 7.75 -19.54
N LEU A 54 -9.13 7.57 -20.79
CA LEU A 54 -9.60 6.28 -21.31
C LEU A 54 -8.48 5.23 -21.31
N LYS A 55 -7.26 5.63 -21.71
CA LYS A 55 -6.07 4.77 -21.66
C LYS A 55 -5.69 4.40 -20.22
N GLY A 56 -5.81 5.38 -19.30
CA GLY A 56 -5.62 5.20 -17.87
C GLY A 56 -6.57 4.14 -17.32
N ILE A 57 -7.88 4.32 -17.50
CA ILE A 57 -8.89 3.35 -17.06
C ILE A 57 -8.63 1.95 -17.62
N GLN A 58 -8.25 1.81 -18.90
CA GLN A 58 -7.94 0.50 -19.47
C GLN A 58 -6.75 -0.16 -18.76
N THR A 59 -5.69 0.60 -18.49
CA THR A 59 -4.50 0.13 -17.75
C THR A 59 -4.88 -0.24 -16.32
N ASP A 60 -5.73 0.57 -15.71
CA ASP A 60 -6.21 0.40 -14.35
C ASP A 60 -7.04 -0.89 -14.20
N ARG A 61 -7.93 -1.16 -15.15
CA ARG A 61 -8.71 -2.41 -15.18
C ARG A 61 -7.83 -3.63 -15.42
N ALA A 62 -6.80 -3.51 -16.25
CA ALA A 62 -5.83 -4.59 -16.44
C ALA A 62 -5.01 -4.89 -15.16
N GLY A 63 -4.75 -3.88 -14.33
CA GLY A 63 -3.99 -4.00 -13.08
C GLY A 63 -4.82 -4.37 -11.86
N PHE A 64 -6.03 -3.82 -11.70
CA PHE A 64 -6.89 -4.00 -10.53
C PHE A 64 -8.06 -4.94 -10.76
N GLY A 65 -8.34 -5.31 -12.01
CA GLY A 65 -9.47 -6.14 -12.41
C GLY A 65 -10.80 -5.39 -12.36
N ASP A 66 -11.80 -5.94 -13.05
CA ASP A 66 -13.18 -5.39 -13.10
C ASP A 66 -14.07 -5.90 -11.95
N PHE A 67 -13.48 -6.51 -10.92
CA PHE A 67 -14.20 -7.07 -9.77
C PHE A 67 -14.79 -5.98 -8.86
N SER A 68 -15.90 -6.27 -8.20
CA SER A 68 -16.51 -5.33 -7.25
C SER A 68 -15.57 -5.03 -6.09
N PHE A 69 -15.33 -3.75 -5.82
CA PHE A 69 -14.62 -3.31 -4.63
C PHE A 69 -15.38 -3.72 -3.36
N ASP A 70 -14.73 -4.49 -2.48
CA ASP A 70 -15.29 -4.89 -1.19
C ASP A 70 -15.22 -3.74 -0.18
N ALA A 71 -16.20 -2.84 -0.28
CA ALA A 71 -16.35 -1.69 0.60
C ALA A 71 -16.57 -2.10 2.07
N ASP A 72 -17.21 -3.23 2.32
CA ASP A 72 -17.53 -3.70 3.66
C ASP A 72 -16.28 -4.13 4.43
N PHE A 73 -15.35 -4.81 3.76
CA PHE A 73 -14.05 -5.08 4.35
C PHE A 73 -13.28 -3.78 4.60
N CYS A 74 -13.20 -2.92 3.59
CA CYS A 74 -12.41 -1.68 3.65
C CYS A 74 -12.93 -0.67 4.67
N ARG A 75 -14.22 -0.73 5.03
CA ARG A 75 -14.78 0.04 6.15
C ARG A 75 -14.07 -0.28 7.45
N THR A 76 -13.82 0.72 8.28
CA THR A 76 -13.28 0.49 9.63
C THR A 76 -14.22 -0.40 10.42
N ALA A 77 -13.68 -1.44 11.07
CA ALA A 77 -14.43 -2.32 11.93
C ALA A 77 -15.02 -1.56 13.12
N ASP A 78 -16.22 -1.95 13.54
CA ASP A 78 -16.86 -1.36 14.73
C ASP A 78 -16.11 -1.72 16.03
N SER A 79 -15.23 -2.74 15.98
CA SER A 79 -14.32 -3.12 17.06
C SER A 79 -13.09 -2.22 17.21
N PHE A 80 -12.87 -1.28 16.29
CA PHE A 80 -11.81 -0.29 16.42
C PHE A 80 -12.25 0.82 17.38
N THR A 81 -11.62 0.87 18.56
CA THR A 81 -11.97 1.77 19.67
C THR A 81 -10.70 2.39 20.27
N GLU A 82 -10.87 3.32 21.21
CA GLU A 82 -9.75 3.94 21.94
C GLU A 82 -8.90 2.92 22.72
N SER A 83 -9.48 1.78 23.10
CA SER A 83 -8.78 0.70 23.81
C SER A 83 -8.07 -0.28 22.88
N SER A 84 -8.24 -0.17 21.57
CA SER A 84 -7.53 -1.03 20.62
C SER A 84 -6.04 -0.75 20.66
N GLU A 85 -5.19 -1.76 20.63
CA GLU A 85 -3.74 -1.59 20.67
C GLU A 85 -3.10 -1.91 19.31
N PRO A 86 -1.96 -1.27 18.96
CA PRO A 86 -1.23 -1.61 17.75
C PRO A 86 -0.95 -3.11 17.61
N GLY A 87 -1.22 -3.64 16.42
CA GLY A 87 -1.16 -5.07 16.11
C GLY A 87 -2.42 -5.85 16.51
N ASP A 88 -3.48 -5.22 17.02
CA ASP A 88 -4.77 -5.89 17.20
C ASP A 88 -5.42 -6.21 15.84
N VAL A 89 -6.13 -7.34 15.81
CA VAL A 89 -6.85 -7.84 14.64
C VAL A 89 -8.29 -7.33 14.69
N LEU A 90 -8.72 -6.63 13.65
CA LEU A 90 -10.05 -6.04 13.54
C LEU A 90 -10.98 -6.89 12.66
N LYS A 91 -10.48 -7.37 11.52
CA LYS A 91 -11.20 -8.26 10.59
C LYS A 91 -10.28 -9.30 9.99
N VAL A 92 -10.81 -10.48 9.71
CA VAL A 92 -10.15 -11.50 8.88
C VAL A 92 -11.17 -12.04 7.88
N GLN A 93 -10.82 -12.01 6.60
CA GLN A 93 -11.58 -12.63 5.51
C GLN A 93 -10.72 -13.68 4.82
N SER A 94 -11.28 -14.84 4.52
CA SER A 94 -10.61 -15.93 3.82
C SER A 94 -11.18 -16.13 2.41
N TYR A 95 -10.32 -16.30 1.41
CA TYR A 95 -10.70 -16.57 0.03
C TYR A 95 -10.21 -17.97 -0.38
N ILE A 96 -10.64 -18.98 0.36
CA ILE A 96 -10.27 -20.38 0.11
C ILE A 96 -11.00 -20.85 -1.15
N ASN A 97 -10.26 -21.32 -2.16
CA ASN A 97 -10.77 -21.83 -3.43
C ASN A 97 -11.52 -20.81 -4.32
N ASP A 98 -11.43 -19.51 -4.03
CA ASP A 98 -11.95 -18.47 -4.93
C ASP A 98 -10.96 -18.19 -6.06
N THR A 99 -11.09 -18.98 -7.13
CA THR A 99 -10.28 -18.88 -8.35
C THR A 99 -10.86 -17.94 -9.39
N THR A 100 -12.07 -17.41 -9.14
CA THR A 100 -12.78 -16.53 -10.07
C THR A 100 -12.53 -15.06 -9.80
N SER A 101 -12.32 -14.68 -8.54
CA SER A 101 -12.16 -13.27 -8.13
C SER A 101 -10.69 -12.82 -8.05
N TRP A 102 -9.75 -13.77 -7.98
CA TRP A 102 -8.33 -13.48 -7.75
C TRP A 102 -7.41 -14.27 -8.69
N ASN A 103 -6.37 -13.60 -9.19
CA ASN A 103 -5.28 -14.23 -9.92
C ASN A 103 -4.15 -14.57 -8.94
N LEU A 104 -4.25 -15.73 -8.32
CA LEU A 104 -3.29 -16.22 -7.31
C LEU A 104 -2.46 -17.39 -7.86
N PRO A 105 -1.28 -17.66 -7.26
CA PRO A 105 -0.52 -18.85 -7.62
C PRO A 105 -1.31 -20.09 -7.22
N GLY A 106 -1.21 -21.16 -8.02
CA GLY A 106 -1.82 -22.44 -7.67
C GLY A 106 -1.34 -22.90 -6.29
N GLY A 107 -2.27 -23.30 -5.42
CA GLY A 107 -1.97 -23.71 -4.05
C GLY A 107 -1.73 -22.55 -3.08
N ALA A 108 -2.10 -21.31 -3.41
CA ALA A 108 -2.09 -20.22 -2.45
C ALA A 108 -3.43 -20.11 -1.73
N THR A 109 -3.40 -19.90 -0.42
CA THR A 109 -4.58 -19.45 0.32
C THR A 109 -4.44 -17.97 0.66
N LEU A 110 -5.38 -17.16 0.21
CA LEU A 110 -5.45 -15.73 0.48
C LEU A 110 -6.33 -15.43 1.69
N TYR A 111 -5.82 -14.58 2.57
CA TYR A 111 -6.58 -13.89 3.59
C TYR A 111 -6.41 -12.38 3.45
N ARG A 112 -7.45 -11.62 3.75
CA ARG A 112 -7.36 -10.18 3.99
C ARG A 112 -7.54 -9.94 5.48
N VAL A 113 -6.71 -9.06 6.04
CA VAL A 113 -6.70 -8.73 7.47
C VAL A 113 -6.84 -7.22 7.62
N GLN A 114 -7.76 -6.77 8.45
CA GLN A 114 -7.77 -5.39 8.94
C GLN A 114 -7.18 -5.42 10.34
N TYR A 115 -6.25 -4.52 10.63
CA TYR A 115 -5.50 -4.48 11.87
C TYR A 115 -5.25 -3.05 12.33
N VAL A 116 -4.81 -2.90 13.57
CA VAL A 116 -4.46 -1.60 14.15
C VAL A 116 -2.97 -1.32 13.93
N SER A 117 -2.67 -0.15 13.38
CA SER A 117 -1.32 0.39 13.22
C SER A 117 -1.20 1.74 13.94
N VAL A 118 -0.08 2.42 13.72
CA VAL A 118 0.25 3.72 14.30
C VAL A 118 0.51 4.74 13.19
N GLY A 119 -0.27 5.82 13.20
CA GLY A 119 -0.15 6.96 12.29
C GLY A 119 0.65 8.12 12.89
N LEU A 120 0.42 9.33 12.35
CA LEU A 120 1.04 10.56 12.86
C LEU A 120 0.68 10.79 14.34
N ASP A 121 1.59 11.44 15.06
CA ASP A 121 1.44 11.78 16.48
C ASP A 121 1.04 10.58 17.34
N THR A 122 1.58 9.40 16.99
CA THR A 122 1.33 8.10 17.63
C THR A 122 -0.14 7.68 17.70
N LYS A 123 -1.01 8.29 16.88
CA LYS A 123 -2.44 7.95 16.85
C LYS A 123 -2.66 6.56 16.28
N LYS A 124 -3.51 5.78 16.94
CA LYS A 124 -3.95 4.47 16.46
C LYS A 124 -4.77 4.66 15.18
N VAL A 125 -4.50 3.86 14.16
CA VAL A 125 -5.20 3.90 12.87
C VAL A 125 -5.48 2.48 12.38
N PRO A 126 -6.65 2.20 11.78
CA PRO A 126 -6.87 0.94 11.10
C PRO A 126 -6.11 0.93 9.76
N ALA A 127 -5.48 -0.20 9.46
CA ALA A 127 -4.84 -0.50 8.19
C ALA A 127 -5.28 -1.88 7.71
N THR A 128 -5.06 -2.18 6.44
CA THR A 128 -5.36 -3.50 5.87
C THR A 128 -4.09 -4.15 5.33
N ALA A 129 -4.15 -5.46 5.21
CA ALA A 129 -3.09 -6.30 4.68
C ALA A 129 -3.69 -7.50 3.97
N PHE A 130 -2.90 -8.13 3.11
CA PHE A 130 -3.16 -9.50 2.67
C PHE A 130 -2.13 -10.46 3.25
N VAL A 131 -2.57 -11.71 3.48
CA VAL A 131 -1.71 -12.81 3.90
C VAL A 131 -1.85 -13.95 2.91
N ILE A 132 -0.73 -14.43 2.38
CA ILE A 132 -0.67 -15.62 1.53
C ILE A 132 -0.01 -16.75 2.30
N LEU A 133 -0.72 -17.86 2.41
CA LEU A 133 -0.17 -19.12 2.94
C LEU A 133 0.08 -20.12 1.81
N PRO A 134 1.27 -20.77 1.77
CA PRO A 134 1.53 -21.91 0.88
C PRO A 134 0.74 -23.15 1.26
N PHE A 135 0.17 -23.82 0.25
CA PHE A 135 -0.47 -25.13 0.40
C PHE A 135 0.53 -26.26 0.67
N ALA A 136 1.81 -26.05 0.36
CA ALA A 136 2.84 -27.07 0.54
C ALA A 136 2.86 -27.58 1.99
N LYS A 137 2.58 -28.87 2.17
CA LYS A 137 2.69 -29.55 3.46
C LYS A 137 4.13 -29.44 3.95
N ARG A 138 4.35 -28.69 5.02
CA ARG A 138 5.67 -28.63 5.66
C ARG A 138 5.95 -29.94 6.40
N PRO A 139 7.21 -30.41 6.47
CA PRO A 139 7.59 -31.53 7.32
C PRO A 139 7.05 -31.31 8.73
N ASP A 140 6.50 -32.36 9.33
CA ASP A 140 6.04 -32.39 10.72
C ASP A 140 5.10 -31.25 11.16
N ASN A 141 4.33 -30.68 10.22
CA ASN A 141 3.48 -29.50 10.45
C ASN A 141 4.26 -28.29 11.01
N GLU A 142 5.50 -28.12 10.61
CA GLU A 142 6.29 -26.94 10.98
C GLU A 142 5.55 -25.63 10.61
N PRO A 143 5.57 -24.62 11.49
CA PRO A 143 4.99 -23.31 11.19
C PRO A 143 5.69 -22.62 10.01
N PHE A 144 4.95 -21.81 9.26
CA PHE A 144 5.51 -21.04 8.14
C PHE A 144 6.38 -19.87 8.65
N PRO A 145 7.65 -19.74 8.22
CA PRO A 145 8.42 -18.52 8.41
C PRO A 145 7.74 -17.38 7.66
N ILE A 146 7.81 -16.18 8.23
CA ILE A 146 7.08 -15.02 7.73
C ILE A 146 8.03 -14.16 6.90
N VAL A 147 7.58 -13.70 5.74
CA VAL A 147 8.19 -12.56 5.05
C VAL A 147 7.16 -11.45 4.97
N ALA A 148 7.48 -10.33 5.61
CA ALA A 148 6.71 -9.11 5.50
C ALA A 148 7.07 -8.42 4.18
N TYR A 149 6.12 -8.34 3.25
CA TYR A 149 6.32 -7.74 1.94
C TYR A 149 5.81 -6.30 1.94
N ALA A 150 6.69 -5.36 1.60
CA ALA A 150 6.41 -3.94 1.53
C ALA A 150 6.35 -3.52 0.05
N HIS A 151 5.14 -3.22 -0.43
CA HIS A 151 4.91 -2.94 -1.84
C HIS A 151 5.50 -1.59 -2.29
N GLY A 152 5.82 -1.52 -3.59
CA GLY A 152 6.18 -0.25 -4.25
C GLY A 152 4.98 0.68 -4.42
N THR A 153 5.18 1.80 -5.10
CA THR A 153 4.13 2.79 -5.21
C THR A 153 2.97 2.35 -6.10
N ILE A 154 1.80 2.14 -5.49
CA ILE A 154 0.55 1.80 -6.18
C ILE A 154 -0.43 2.98 -6.25
N GLY A 155 -0.45 3.82 -5.21
CA GLY A 155 -1.16 5.08 -5.19
C GLY A 155 -1.42 5.67 -3.82
N THR A 156 -2.26 6.70 -3.75
CA THR A 156 -2.45 7.53 -2.54
C THR A 156 -3.88 7.54 -2.01
N PHE A 157 -4.82 6.92 -2.71
CA PHE A 157 -6.21 6.79 -2.28
C PHE A 157 -6.47 5.42 -1.68
N TYR A 158 -7.42 5.33 -0.75
CA TYR A 158 -7.76 4.07 -0.09
C TYR A 158 -8.10 2.92 -1.07
N GLY A 159 -8.74 3.21 -2.20
CA GLY A 159 -9.04 2.20 -3.23
C GLY A 159 -7.81 1.64 -3.97
N CYS A 160 -6.62 2.17 -3.73
CA CYS A 160 -5.36 1.71 -4.33
C CYS A 160 -4.66 0.63 -3.50
N ALA A 161 -5.30 0.01 -2.51
CA ALA A 161 -4.65 -1.05 -1.74
C ALA A 161 -4.32 -2.28 -2.59
N PRO A 162 -3.11 -2.86 -2.47
CA PRO A 162 -2.79 -4.19 -3.00
C PRO A 162 -3.86 -5.23 -2.67
N SER A 163 -4.31 -5.31 -1.41
CA SER A 163 -5.34 -6.25 -0.94
C SER A 163 -6.72 -6.07 -1.58
N SER A 164 -6.92 -5.04 -2.41
CA SER A 164 -8.17 -4.76 -3.14
C SER A 164 -8.03 -4.92 -4.66
N SER A 165 -6.86 -5.40 -5.12
CA SER A 165 -6.53 -5.62 -6.53
C SER A 165 -6.51 -7.12 -6.86
N TYR A 166 -7.06 -7.51 -8.01
CA TYR A 166 -7.23 -8.94 -8.35
C TYR A 166 -5.93 -9.78 -8.33
N ASN A 167 -4.78 -9.15 -8.54
CA ASN A 167 -3.45 -9.78 -8.56
C ASN A 167 -2.58 -9.39 -7.36
N LEU A 168 -3.15 -8.72 -6.36
CA LEU A 168 -2.47 -8.25 -5.15
C LEU A 168 -1.29 -7.30 -5.40
N TYR A 169 -1.27 -6.64 -6.56
CA TYR A 169 -0.26 -5.69 -7.02
C TYR A 169 1.18 -6.21 -7.06
N ASP A 170 1.92 -5.88 -8.12
CA ASP A 170 3.29 -6.35 -8.35
C ASP A 170 3.45 -7.86 -8.07
N TYR A 171 2.48 -8.66 -8.53
CA TYR A 171 2.35 -10.09 -8.27
C TYR A 171 3.67 -10.87 -8.36
N ASP A 172 4.44 -10.62 -9.42
CA ASP A 172 5.71 -11.31 -9.68
C ASP A 172 6.83 -10.97 -8.69
N THR A 173 6.66 -9.94 -7.86
CA THR A 173 7.66 -9.51 -6.88
C THR A 173 7.51 -10.22 -5.53
N TRP A 174 6.29 -10.55 -5.10
CA TRP A 174 6.06 -11.28 -3.86
C TRP A 174 5.86 -12.79 -4.09
N ARG A 175 5.41 -13.22 -5.28
CA ARG A 175 5.22 -14.64 -5.62
C ARG A 175 6.46 -15.51 -5.35
N PRO A 176 7.70 -15.09 -5.64
CA PRO A 176 8.88 -15.90 -5.35
C PRO A 176 9.03 -16.27 -3.87
N LEU A 177 8.59 -15.41 -2.95
CA LEU A 177 8.62 -15.66 -1.51
C LEU A 177 7.66 -16.81 -1.15
N TYR A 178 6.45 -16.75 -1.68
CA TYR A 178 5.45 -17.79 -1.52
C TYR A 178 5.96 -19.15 -2.07
N LEU A 179 6.55 -19.14 -3.28
CA LEU A 179 7.09 -20.36 -3.91
C LEU A 179 8.27 -20.95 -3.14
N ALA A 180 9.01 -20.12 -2.40
CA ALA A 180 10.06 -20.55 -1.49
C ALA A 180 9.52 -21.08 -0.13
N GLY A 181 8.20 -21.11 0.06
CA GLY A 181 7.55 -21.69 1.24
C GLY A 181 7.40 -20.74 2.42
N TYR A 182 7.50 -19.43 2.21
CA TYR A 182 7.22 -18.40 3.21
C TYR A 182 5.74 -18.03 3.24
N ALA A 183 5.21 -17.76 4.43
CA ALA A 183 3.98 -17.00 4.56
C ALA A 183 4.28 -15.54 4.23
N VAL A 184 3.58 -14.97 3.26
CA VAL A 184 3.74 -13.57 2.87
C VAL A 184 2.71 -12.74 3.62
N VAL A 185 3.15 -11.75 4.38
CA VAL A 185 2.28 -10.76 5.04
C VAL A 185 2.55 -9.41 4.40
N ALA A 186 1.61 -8.87 3.65
CA ALA A 186 1.79 -7.63 2.91
C ALA A 186 0.80 -6.59 3.38
N THR A 187 1.30 -5.59 4.11
CA THR A 187 0.50 -4.42 4.50
C THR A 187 0.19 -3.57 3.27
N ASP A 188 -1.01 -2.99 3.24
CA ASP A 188 -1.37 -1.96 2.26
C ASP A 188 -0.82 -0.58 2.64
N TYR A 189 -0.32 -0.38 3.87
CA TYR A 189 -0.09 0.91 4.53
C TYR A 189 -1.35 1.63 4.99
N ALA A 190 -1.25 2.38 6.10
CA ALA A 190 -2.34 3.19 6.60
C ALA A 190 -2.85 4.18 5.53
N GLY A 191 -4.17 4.28 5.41
CA GLY A 191 -4.85 5.09 4.39
C GLY A 191 -4.93 4.47 3.00
N LEU A 192 -4.39 3.27 2.82
CA LEU A 192 -4.71 2.36 1.71
C LEU A 192 -5.59 1.23 2.25
N GLY A 193 -6.61 0.84 1.49
CA GLY A 193 -7.58 -0.21 1.82
C GLY A 193 -8.53 0.12 2.97
N ASN A 194 -8.34 1.26 3.62
CA ASN A 194 -9.24 1.84 4.62
C ASN A 194 -9.20 3.38 4.52
N ASN A 195 -10.34 4.05 4.69
CA ASN A 195 -10.48 5.50 4.50
C ASN A 195 -10.47 6.33 5.81
N TYR A 196 -10.12 5.73 6.93
CA TYR A 196 -10.06 6.40 8.24
C TYR A 196 -8.99 7.50 8.27
N ALA A 197 -7.86 7.25 7.62
CA ALA A 197 -6.75 8.18 7.49
C ALA A 197 -6.33 8.32 6.03
N SER A 198 -5.59 9.38 5.70
CA SER A 198 -4.96 9.55 4.40
C SER A 198 -3.67 8.74 4.31
N HIS A 199 -3.35 8.25 3.11
CA HIS A 199 -2.06 7.60 2.88
C HIS A 199 -0.91 8.63 2.89
N HIS A 200 0.00 8.49 3.85
CA HIS A 200 1.22 9.32 3.90
C HIS A 200 2.31 8.73 3.00
N TYR A 201 2.18 9.02 1.71
CA TYR A 201 3.10 8.55 0.68
C TYR A 201 4.57 8.90 1.01
N LEU A 202 5.46 7.91 0.91
CA LEU A 202 6.89 8.00 1.23
C LEU A 202 7.22 8.39 2.69
N ALA A 203 6.26 8.35 3.61
CA ALA A 203 6.54 8.45 5.04
C ALA A 203 7.07 7.10 5.57
N SER A 204 8.31 6.75 5.19
CA SER A 204 8.91 5.44 5.45
C SER A 204 8.86 4.99 6.91
N THR A 205 8.99 5.93 7.88
CA THR A 205 8.90 5.62 9.32
C THR A 205 7.50 5.16 9.74
N LEU A 206 6.44 5.75 9.18
CA LEU A 206 5.07 5.29 9.44
C LEU A 206 4.82 3.93 8.77
N ALA A 207 5.26 3.79 7.52
CA ALA A 207 5.16 2.55 6.77
C ALA A 207 5.94 1.40 7.43
N ALA A 208 7.04 1.68 8.14
CA ALA A 208 7.75 0.70 8.96
C ALA A 208 6.88 0.15 10.11
N GLY A 209 6.13 1.03 10.79
CA GLY A 209 5.14 0.63 11.79
C GLY A 209 4.03 -0.22 11.19
N ASP A 210 3.53 0.14 10.00
CA ASP A 210 2.55 -0.66 9.27
C ASP A 210 3.06 -2.07 8.97
N ILE A 211 4.31 -2.21 8.51
CA ILE A 211 4.94 -3.51 8.27
C ILE A 211 4.99 -4.32 9.58
N TYR A 212 5.55 -3.72 10.65
CA TYR A 212 5.71 -4.40 11.93
C TYR A 212 4.38 -4.88 12.51
N TYR A 213 3.39 -3.99 12.64
CA TYR A 213 2.11 -4.32 13.24
C TYR A 213 1.26 -5.26 12.38
N SER A 214 1.45 -5.28 11.05
CA SER A 214 0.81 -6.29 10.19
C SER A 214 1.28 -7.70 10.51
N VAL A 215 2.57 -7.87 10.84
CA VAL A 215 3.17 -9.17 11.22
C VAL A 215 2.70 -9.59 12.61
N ILE A 216 2.59 -8.65 13.55
CA ILE A 216 1.99 -8.89 14.88
C ILE A 216 0.52 -9.33 14.74
N ALA A 217 -0.27 -8.62 13.93
CA ALA A 217 -1.66 -8.94 13.70
C ALA A 217 -1.82 -10.30 13.01
N ALA A 218 -1.00 -10.61 12.00
CA ALA A 218 -0.98 -11.92 11.37
C ALA A 218 -0.63 -13.02 12.39
N LYS A 219 0.36 -12.81 13.25
CA LYS A 219 0.73 -13.77 14.30
C LYS A 219 -0.42 -14.03 15.26
N LYS A 220 -1.15 -12.99 15.69
CA LYS A 220 -2.36 -13.13 16.52
C LYS A 220 -3.49 -13.87 15.78
N ALA A 221 -3.71 -13.57 14.50
CA ALA A 221 -4.79 -14.16 13.70
C ALA A 221 -4.57 -15.65 13.37
N PHE A 222 -3.33 -16.05 13.09
CA PHE A 222 -3.00 -17.39 12.58
C PHE A 222 -2.25 -18.27 13.59
N GLY A 223 -1.81 -17.73 14.72
CA GLY A 223 -1.27 -18.47 15.85
C GLY A 223 -0.08 -19.36 15.50
N SER A 224 -0.24 -20.68 15.72
CA SER A 224 0.79 -21.70 15.49
C SER A 224 1.01 -22.04 14.01
N ILE A 225 0.14 -21.58 13.10
CA ILE A 225 0.36 -21.74 11.65
C ILE A 225 1.60 -20.94 11.22
N LEU A 226 1.82 -19.78 11.83
CA LEU A 226 2.97 -18.94 11.57
C LEU A 226 4.08 -19.21 12.58
N GLY A 227 5.33 -19.20 12.14
CA GLY A 227 6.50 -19.31 13.00
C GLY A 227 6.72 -18.05 13.82
N ASN A 228 7.85 -17.99 14.51
CA ASN A 228 8.27 -16.81 15.26
C ASN A 228 9.34 -16.00 14.52
N LYS A 229 10.00 -16.59 13.51
CA LYS A 229 11.02 -15.91 12.70
C LYS A 229 10.37 -15.18 11.54
N TRP A 230 10.79 -13.95 11.34
CA TRP A 230 10.31 -13.14 10.23
C TRP A 230 11.40 -12.23 9.65
N ALA A 231 11.31 -12.02 8.34
CA ALA A 231 12.14 -11.06 7.60
C ALA A 231 11.24 -10.05 6.88
N SER A 232 11.82 -8.97 6.36
CA SER A 232 11.09 -7.98 5.57
C SER A 232 11.77 -7.72 4.23
N THR A 233 11.01 -7.47 3.17
CA THR A 233 11.55 -7.03 1.88
C THR A 233 10.59 -6.13 1.14
N GLY A 234 11.12 -5.22 0.31
CA GLY A 234 10.29 -4.32 -0.48
C GLY A 234 11.08 -3.54 -1.51
N HIS A 235 10.35 -2.98 -2.48
CA HIS A 235 10.88 -2.23 -3.60
C HIS A 235 10.40 -0.77 -3.60
N SER A 236 11.22 0.18 -4.05
CA SER A 236 10.83 1.59 -4.23
C SER A 236 10.33 2.23 -2.93
N GLN A 237 9.07 2.67 -2.86
CA GLN A 237 8.41 3.10 -1.61
C GLN A 237 8.60 2.05 -0.49
N GLY A 238 8.26 0.80 -0.77
CA GLY A 238 8.40 -0.30 0.18
C GLY A 238 9.85 -0.63 0.52
N GLY A 239 10.78 -0.39 -0.41
CA GLY A 239 12.22 -0.45 -0.13
C GLY A 239 12.61 0.57 0.94
N GLY A 240 12.11 1.81 0.84
CA GLY A 240 12.28 2.84 1.85
C GLY A 240 11.65 2.46 3.19
N ALA A 241 10.46 1.86 3.19
CA ALA A 241 9.78 1.39 4.39
C ALA A 241 10.56 0.25 5.09
N VAL A 242 11.10 -0.71 4.34
CA VAL A 242 11.94 -1.80 4.88
C VAL A 242 13.23 -1.26 5.47
N TRP A 243 13.87 -0.29 4.81
CA TRP A 243 15.05 0.37 5.37
C TRP A 243 14.70 1.03 6.71
N ALA A 244 13.65 1.87 6.74
CA ALA A 244 13.22 2.52 7.97
C ALA A 244 12.87 1.51 9.08
N LEU A 245 12.27 0.38 8.74
CA LEU A 245 12.00 -0.71 9.68
C LEU A 245 13.29 -1.24 10.31
N VAL A 246 14.30 -1.58 9.52
CA VAL A 246 15.58 -2.14 10.01
C VAL A 246 16.30 -1.17 10.97
N GLU A 247 16.14 0.14 10.78
CA GLU A 247 16.72 1.17 11.65
C GLU A 247 15.83 1.52 12.87
N SER A 248 14.59 1.04 12.91
CA SER A 248 13.61 1.43 13.93
C SER A 248 13.70 0.60 15.21
N GLU A 249 13.18 1.18 16.29
CA GLU A 249 13.04 0.50 17.58
C GLU A 249 12.16 -0.75 17.54
N TYR A 250 11.38 -0.97 16.48
CA TYR A 250 10.55 -2.17 16.35
C TYR A 250 11.38 -3.47 16.28
N VAL A 251 12.59 -3.40 15.73
CA VAL A 251 13.42 -4.58 15.44
C VAL A 251 14.85 -4.48 15.93
N THR A 252 15.29 -3.33 16.43
CA THR A 252 16.60 -3.19 17.08
C THR A 252 16.58 -3.78 18.49
N SER A 253 17.74 -4.22 18.99
CA SER A 253 17.89 -4.90 20.29
C SER A 253 17.47 -4.07 21.52
N SER A 254 17.21 -2.78 21.35
CA SER A 254 16.66 -1.85 22.34
C SER A 254 15.14 -1.99 22.55
N ALA A 255 14.44 -2.75 21.70
CA ALA A 255 13.00 -2.99 21.82
C ALA A 255 12.65 -3.80 23.09
N PRO A 256 11.69 -3.38 23.92
CA PRO A 256 11.16 -4.20 25.00
C PRO A 256 10.52 -5.47 24.43
N ARG A 257 11.19 -6.63 24.57
CA ARG A 257 10.64 -7.93 24.19
C ARG A 257 9.55 -8.33 25.20
N SER A 258 8.31 -7.92 24.97
CA SER A 258 7.18 -8.51 25.71
C SER A 258 7.07 -10.00 25.33
N GLN A 259 6.99 -10.85 26.36
CA GLN A 259 7.29 -12.28 26.26
C GLN A 259 6.22 -13.13 25.56
N GLU A 260 5.01 -12.61 25.32
CA GLU A 260 3.88 -13.47 24.95
C GLU A 260 3.81 -13.82 23.45
N HIS A 261 4.50 -13.07 22.59
CA HIS A 261 4.56 -13.33 21.14
C HIS A 261 5.90 -12.91 20.54
N ALA A 262 7.03 -13.25 21.18
CA ALA A 262 8.36 -12.82 20.75
C ALA A 262 8.66 -13.23 19.30
N LEU A 263 8.40 -12.32 18.37
CA LEU A 263 8.74 -12.45 16.97
C LEU A 263 10.22 -12.08 16.82
N GLU A 264 11.01 -13.01 16.29
CA GLU A 264 12.42 -12.85 16.00
C GLU A 264 12.58 -12.26 14.61
N PHE A 265 12.93 -10.97 14.53
CA PHE A 265 13.30 -10.35 13.27
C PHE A 265 14.69 -10.81 12.85
N VAL A 266 14.81 -11.42 11.68
CA VAL A 266 16.07 -11.99 11.18
C VAL A 266 16.78 -11.13 10.14
N GLY A 267 16.11 -10.09 9.61
CA GLY A 267 16.72 -9.14 8.66
C GLY A 267 15.74 -8.53 7.66
N GLY A 268 16.21 -7.48 6.97
CA GLY A 268 15.47 -6.78 5.93
C GLY A 268 16.24 -6.65 4.63
N VAL A 269 15.56 -6.77 3.49
CA VAL A 269 16.12 -6.54 2.15
C VAL A 269 15.42 -5.37 1.48
N SER A 270 16.08 -4.21 1.46
CA SER A 270 15.61 -2.99 0.81
C SER A 270 16.08 -2.95 -0.64
N ILE A 271 15.14 -2.92 -1.59
CA ILE A 271 15.43 -2.93 -3.04
C ILE A 271 15.08 -1.57 -3.62
N SER A 272 16.05 -0.92 -4.27
CA SER A 272 15.89 0.40 -4.90
C SER A 272 15.07 1.38 -4.06
N PRO A 273 15.41 1.61 -2.78
CA PRO A 273 14.68 2.56 -1.95
C PRO A 273 14.70 3.94 -2.62
N ALA A 274 13.72 4.79 -2.30
CA ALA A 274 13.70 6.19 -2.71
C ALA A 274 14.21 7.12 -1.58
N PRO A 275 15.47 7.01 -1.13
CA PRO A 275 15.98 7.87 -0.07
C PRO A 275 16.03 9.30 -0.58
N ARG A 276 15.78 10.27 0.30
CA ARG A 276 15.95 11.69 -0.02
C ARG A 276 15.16 12.09 -1.29
N PHE A 277 13.89 11.68 -1.37
CA PHE A 277 13.04 11.90 -2.55
C PHE A 277 13.05 13.35 -3.07
N ALA A 278 13.08 14.35 -2.18
CA ALA A 278 13.20 15.74 -2.57
C ALA A 278 14.48 16.05 -3.35
N ASP A 279 15.60 15.41 -3.03
CA ASP A 279 16.87 15.59 -3.74
C ASP A 279 16.86 14.82 -5.06
N ILE A 280 16.25 13.63 -5.11
CA ILE A 280 15.99 12.91 -6.36
C ILE A 280 15.21 13.83 -7.33
N VAL A 281 14.12 14.43 -6.86
CA VAL A 281 13.30 15.39 -7.64
C VAL A 281 14.15 16.57 -8.12
N LYS A 282 14.97 17.17 -7.25
CA LYS A 282 15.86 18.29 -7.63
C LYS A 282 16.86 17.87 -8.71
N THR A 283 17.47 16.69 -8.60
CA THR A 283 18.44 16.19 -9.57
C THR A 283 17.80 16.00 -10.95
N PHE A 284 16.62 15.36 -11.02
CA PHE A 284 15.90 15.20 -12.29
C PHE A 284 15.52 16.54 -12.91
N ALA A 285 15.08 17.50 -12.09
CA ALA A 285 14.77 18.85 -12.56
C ALA A 285 16.01 19.57 -13.11
N GLN A 286 17.17 19.44 -12.45
CA GLN A 286 18.43 20.02 -12.90
C GLN A 286 18.95 19.41 -14.22
N GLN A 287 18.61 18.15 -14.49
CA GLN A 287 19.03 17.43 -15.70
C GLN A 287 18.07 17.60 -16.88
N ASN A 288 17.03 18.45 -16.77
CA ASN A 288 15.93 18.53 -17.74
C ASN A 288 15.27 17.17 -18.03
N GLN A 289 15.35 16.23 -17.08
CA GLN A 289 14.73 14.90 -17.15
C GLN A 289 13.40 14.85 -16.38
N THR A 290 12.67 15.96 -16.39
CA THR A 290 11.37 16.09 -15.70
C THR A 290 10.34 15.12 -16.26
N THR A 291 10.40 14.78 -17.55
CA THR A 291 9.56 13.75 -18.17
C THR A 291 9.81 12.36 -17.59
N THR A 292 11.07 12.01 -17.33
CA THR A 292 11.45 10.77 -16.64
C THR A 292 10.95 10.76 -15.20
N LEU A 293 11.06 11.88 -14.48
CA LEU A 293 10.49 12.03 -13.14
C LEU A 293 8.96 11.88 -13.14
N CYS A 294 8.26 12.42 -14.14
CA CYS A 294 6.82 12.24 -14.31
C CYS A 294 6.42 10.81 -14.67
N ALA A 295 7.31 10.03 -15.27
CA ALA A 295 7.09 8.59 -15.49
C ALA A 295 7.28 7.75 -14.20
N TYR A 296 8.04 8.26 -13.22
CA TYR A 296 8.21 7.66 -11.89
C TYR A 296 7.29 8.26 -10.82
N ALA A 297 6.75 9.45 -11.04
CA ALA A 297 5.60 9.93 -10.31
C ALA A 297 4.54 8.85 -10.53
N PRO A 298 4.08 8.18 -9.47
CA PRO A 298 3.22 7.04 -9.64
C PRO A 298 2.09 7.37 -10.59
N PHE A 299 1.68 6.36 -11.35
CA PHE A 299 0.48 6.39 -12.18
C PHE A 299 -0.72 6.97 -11.38
N SER A 300 -0.68 6.89 -10.04
CA SER A 300 -1.58 7.54 -9.09
C SER A 300 -1.56 9.07 -9.03
N TYR A 301 -0.43 9.77 -9.25
CA TYR A 301 -0.43 11.24 -9.37
C TYR A 301 -1.05 11.66 -10.70
N GLN A 302 -0.85 10.89 -11.78
CA GLN A 302 -1.60 11.07 -13.04
C GLN A 302 -3.10 10.78 -12.85
N ARG A 303 -3.48 9.80 -12.01
CA ARG A 303 -4.88 9.57 -11.59
C ARG A 303 -5.45 10.70 -10.69
N CYS A 304 -4.66 11.26 -9.75
CA CYS A 304 -5.03 12.45 -8.96
C CYS A 304 -5.17 13.69 -9.84
N ALA A 305 -4.33 13.81 -10.86
CA ALA A 305 -4.21 15.02 -11.67
C ALA A 305 -5.10 15.02 -12.91
N GLN A 306 -6.24 14.34 -12.86
CA GLN A 306 -7.37 14.70 -13.74
C GLN A 306 -7.81 16.15 -13.52
N SER A 307 -7.44 16.78 -12.39
CA SER A 307 -7.71 18.19 -12.12
C SER A 307 -6.48 19.13 -12.24
N ILE A 308 -5.25 18.62 -12.45
CA ILE A 308 -4.03 19.45 -12.33
C ILE A 308 -3.13 19.37 -13.58
N PHE A 309 -3.06 18.25 -14.29
CA PHE A 309 -2.13 18.13 -15.42
C PHE A 309 -2.65 18.75 -16.73
N TYR A 310 -3.89 19.28 -16.74
CA TYR A 310 -4.46 20.03 -17.89
C TYR A 310 -4.73 21.52 -17.61
N LEU A 311 -4.18 22.07 -16.52
CA LEU A 311 -4.21 23.52 -16.27
C LEU A 311 -2.89 24.22 -16.65
N ILE A 312 -1.89 23.48 -17.15
CA ILE A 312 -0.57 24.04 -17.54
C ILE A 312 -0.17 23.64 -18.97
N THR A 313 -1.06 22.99 -19.75
CA THR A 313 -0.93 22.89 -21.21
C THR A 313 -2.28 23.09 -21.88
#